data_AF-A0A842YFC9-F1
#
_entry.id   AF-A0A842YFC9-F1
#
_cell.length_a   1.000
_cell.length_b   1.000
_cell.length_c   1.000
_cell.angle_alpha   90.00
_cell.angle_beta   90.00
_cell.angle_gamma   90.00
#
_symmetry.space_group_name_H-M   'P 1'
#
loop_
_entity.id
_entity.type
_entity.pdbx_description
1 polymer ?
#
loop_
_entity_poly.entity_id
_entity_poly.type
_entity_poly.pdbx_seq_one_letter_code
_entity_poly.pdbx_strand_id
1 'polypeptide(L)'
;GVIDRIILNSLSPHSGDPIYEAIKDAKLKSSVILTHSTKYLLSSNKDPIIDELVPKAEAAGIENILIDTAVLDIPTLGISAKAIDRVKDKYGYPCGCGAHNALASWKRLKEKYTEDAQTMVKGVINALPTAIGADFVLFGPLKGAKQYYPAVAMIDAAYSQLMMEKRIRPERSHPRFKIG
;
A
#
# COMPACT_ATOMS: atom_id res chain seq x y z
N GLY A 1 14.83 19.03 -0.22
CA GLY A 1 16.15 18.41 -0.51
C GLY A 1 15.99 16.93 -0.82
N VAL A 2 17.08 16.18 -0.98
CA VAL A 2 17.01 14.72 -1.25
C VAL A 2 16.35 13.97 -0.08
N ILE A 3 16.65 14.36 1.15
CA ILE A 3 16.11 13.71 2.37
C ILE A 3 14.57 13.75 2.43
N ASP A 4 13.96 14.86 2.01
CA ASP A 4 12.50 15.02 1.99
C ASP A 4 11.79 14.11 0.98
N ARG A 5 12.54 13.49 0.06
CA ARG A 5 12.04 12.56 -0.96
C ARG A 5 12.29 11.10 -0.60
N ILE A 6 12.98 10.83 0.51
CA ILE A 6 13.26 9.46 0.97
C ILE A 6 12.13 9.00 1.88
N ILE A 7 11.60 7.83 1.57
CA ILE A 7 10.68 7.09 2.45
C ILE A 7 11.37 5.81 2.83
N LEU A 8 11.61 5.60 4.13
CA LEU A 8 12.14 4.34 4.62
C LEU A 8 11.10 3.23 4.40
N ASN A 9 11.47 2.15 3.71
CA ASN A 9 10.62 0.98 3.54
C ASN A 9 11.37 -0.26 4.05
N SER A 10 11.13 -0.75 5.26
CA SER A 10 10.09 -0.35 6.24
C SER A 10 10.56 -0.52 7.68
N LEU A 11 9.88 0.13 8.62
CA LEU A 11 9.89 -0.30 10.02
C LEU A 11 8.93 -1.47 10.23
N SER A 12 9.35 -2.47 11.01
CA SER A 12 8.59 -3.69 11.30
C SER A 12 8.85 -4.16 12.72
N PRO A 13 8.14 -5.19 13.24
CA PRO A 13 8.44 -5.76 14.55
C PRO A 13 9.87 -6.32 14.69
N HIS A 14 10.59 -6.52 13.58
CA HIS A 14 11.97 -6.99 13.56
C HIS A 14 13.00 -5.84 13.47
N SER A 15 12.54 -4.60 13.37
CA SER A 15 13.40 -3.42 13.36
C SER A 15 13.99 -3.20 14.75
N GLY A 16 15.32 -3.36 14.89
CA GLY A 16 16.04 -3.09 16.13
C GLY A 16 16.54 -1.65 16.26
N ASP A 17 16.99 -1.27 17.45
CA ASP A 17 17.41 0.09 17.80
C ASP A 17 18.35 0.79 16.79
N PRO A 18 19.33 0.13 16.15
CA PRO A 18 20.22 0.80 15.20
C PRO A 18 19.51 1.49 14.03
N ILE A 19 18.35 0.98 13.59
CA ILE A 19 17.60 1.63 12.49
C ILE A 19 16.91 2.91 12.97
N TYR A 20 16.47 2.96 14.23
CA TYR A 20 15.84 4.15 14.81
C TYR A 20 16.87 5.25 15.07
N GLU A 21 18.07 4.89 15.52
CA GLU A 21 19.18 5.86 15.63
C GLU A 21 19.59 6.39 14.26
N ALA A 22 19.68 5.54 13.23
CA ALA A 22 19.95 5.98 11.87
C ALA A 22 18.88 6.93 11.31
N ILE A 23 17.59 6.72 11.66
CA ILE A 23 16.51 7.65 11.30
C ILE A 23 16.73 9.02 11.93
N LYS A 24 17.07 9.08 13.22
CA LYS A 24 17.34 10.33 13.95
C LYS A 24 18.54 11.06 13.35
N ASP A 25 19.65 10.36 13.15
CA ASP A 25 20.89 10.92 12.61
C ASP A 25 20.71 11.48 11.21
N ALA A 26 20.02 10.74 10.35
CA ALA A 26 19.72 11.16 8.98
C ALA A 26 18.59 12.21 8.92
N LYS A 27 17.89 12.47 10.02
CA LYS A 27 16.69 13.33 10.08
C LYS A 27 15.62 12.92 9.06
N LEU A 28 15.44 11.61 8.89
CA LEU A 28 14.41 11.07 8.01
C LEU A 28 13.03 11.40 8.57
N LYS A 29 12.11 11.80 7.68
CA LYS A 29 10.76 12.25 8.05
C LYS A 29 9.65 11.29 7.66
N SER A 30 9.92 10.33 6.79
CA SER A 30 8.88 9.48 6.19
C SER A 30 9.25 8.01 6.28
N SER A 31 8.31 7.18 6.71
CA SER A 31 8.51 5.73 6.82
C SER A 31 7.24 4.94 6.52
N VAL A 32 7.43 3.80 5.88
CA VAL A 32 6.43 2.74 5.80
C VAL A 32 6.51 1.89 7.07
N ILE A 33 5.38 1.68 7.74
CA ILE A 33 5.21 0.71 8.82
C ILE A 33 4.62 -0.56 8.22
N LEU A 34 5.40 -1.64 8.23
CA LEU A 34 5.00 -2.93 7.70
C LEU A 34 4.35 -3.78 8.80
N THR A 35 3.06 -4.07 8.65
CA THR A 35 2.27 -4.86 9.62
C THR A 35 2.43 -6.38 9.45
N HIS A 36 3.63 -6.82 9.04
CA HIS A 36 3.96 -8.23 8.91
C HIS A 36 4.31 -8.83 10.28
N SER A 37 3.64 -9.92 10.65
CA SER A 37 3.89 -10.64 11.89
C SER A 37 3.40 -12.07 11.77
N THR A 38 4.10 -13.01 12.40
CA THR A 38 3.64 -14.39 12.56
C THR A 38 2.60 -14.55 13.67
N LYS A 39 2.47 -13.56 14.56
CA LYS A 39 1.49 -13.54 15.67
C LYS A 39 0.16 -12.91 15.26
N TYR A 40 0.23 -11.87 14.42
CA TYR A 40 -0.92 -11.05 14.04
C TYR A 40 -1.24 -11.18 12.55
N LEU A 41 -1.76 -12.35 12.17
CA LEU A 41 -2.01 -12.74 10.78
C LEU A 41 -3.40 -12.36 10.25
N LEU A 42 -4.34 -11.99 11.12
CA LEU A 42 -5.73 -11.72 10.73
C LEU A 42 -5.92 -10.23 10.41
N SER A 43 -6.92 -9.94 9.59
CA SER A 43 -7.25 -8.54 9.24
C SER A 43 -7.71 -7.73 10.45
N SER A 44 -8.27 -8.40 11.47
CA SER A 44 -8.78 -7.78 12.68
C SER A 44 -7.74 -7.56 13.78
N ASN A 45 -6.54 -8.13 13.66
CA ASN A 45 -5.56 -8.14 14.76
C ASN A 45 -4.21 -7.51 14.42
N LYS A 46 -4.16 -6.64 13.40
CA LYS A 46 -2.94 -5.89 13.02
C LYS A 46 -2.69 -4.66 13.89
N ASP A 47 -3.71 -4.14 14.55
CA ASP A 47 -3.67 -2.98 15.45
C ASP A 47 -2.47 -2.98 16.43
N PRO A 48 -2.15 -4.08 17.14
CA PRO A 48 -1.05 -4.08 18.12
C PRO A 48 0.31 -3.77 17.49
N ILE A 49 0.52 -4.10 16.21
CA ILE A 49 1.76 -3.76 15.51
C ILE A 49 1.84 -2.26 15.28
N ILE A 50 0.73 -1.64 14.89
CA ILE A 50 0.64 -0.20 14.63
C ILE A 50 0.83 0.56 15.93
N ASP A 51 0.09 0.16 16.98
CA ASP A 51 0.13 0.76 18.31
C ASP A 51 1.54 0.67 18.95
N GLU A 52 2.34 -0.34 18.57
CA GLU A 52 3.73 -0.47 19.01
C GLU A 52 4.71 0.36 18.17
N LEU A 53 4.63 0.26 16.84
CA LEU A 53 5.67 0.79 15.95
C LEU A 53 5.53 2.28 15.67
N VAL A 54 4.30 2.80 15.61
CA VAL A 54 4.04 4.22 15.32
C VAL A 54 4.69 5.13 16.37
N PRO A 55 4.47 4.93 17.69
CA PRO A 55 5.11 5.78 18.69
C PRO A 55 6.65 5.70 18.65
N LYS A 56 7.23 4.53 18.35
CA LYS A 56 8.68 4.36 18.20
C LYS A 56 9.21 5.14 16.99
N ALA A 57 8.49 5.10 15.86
CA ALA A 57 8.84 5.84 14.66
C ALA A 57 8.77 7.36 14.89
N GLU A 58 7.71 7.84 15.53
CA GLU A 58 7.54 9.26 15.88
C GLU A 58 8.63 9.74 16.85
N ALA A 59 8.96 8.94 17.87
CA ALA A 59 10.06 9.23 18.79
C ALA A 59 11.44 9.28 18.10
N ALA A 60 11.59 8.60 16.95
CA ALA A 60 12.78 8.70 16.11
C ALA A 60 12.75 9.89 15.14
N GLY A 61 11.66 10.64 15.08
CA GLY A 61 11.52 11.85 14.26
C GLY A 61 10.77 11.65 12.94
N ILE A 62 10.13 10.49 12.72
CA ILE A 62 9.22 10.28 11.59
C ILE A 62 7.94 11.09 11.80
N GLU A 63 7.52 11.80 10.77
CA GLU A 63 6.29 12.62 10.75
C GLU A 63 5.27 12.06 9.76
N ASN A 64 5.73 11.48 8.65
CA ASN A 64 4.88 10.94 7.59
C ASN A 64 4.86 9.41 7.65
N ILE A 65 3.78 8.85 8.19
CA ILE A 65 3.58 7.42 8.33
C ILE A 65 2.72 6.89 7.19
N LEU A 66 3.17 5.79 6.57
CA LEU A 66 2.40 5.00 5.62
C LEU A 66 2.26 3.57 6.16
N ILE A 67 1.03 3.04 6.24
CA ILE A 67 0.81 1.69 6.76
C ILE A 67 0.74 0.69 5.59
N ASP A 68 1.65 -0.28 5.54
CA ASP A 68 1.58 -1.45 4.65
C ASP A 68 0.93 -2.64 5.39
N THR A 69 -0.19 -3.12 4.85
CA THR A 69 -0.98 -4.21 5.46
C THR A 69 -0.41 -5.62 5.24
N ALA A 70 0.71 -5.73 4.53
CA ALA A 70 1.52 -6.93 4.32
C ALA A 70 0.80 -8.10 3.62
N VAL A 71 0.94 -8.15 2.29
CA VAL A 71 0.53 -9.29 1.46
C VAL A 71 1.69 -10.27 1.31
N LEU A 72 1.45 -11.56 1.53
CA LEU A 72 2.44 -12.63 1.37
C LEU A 72 2.12 -13.52 0.15
N ASP A 73 0.84 -13.73 -0.10
CA ASP A 73 0.28 -14.65 -1.08
C ASP A 73 -1.15 -14.25 -1.47
N ILE A 74 -1.81 -15.04 -2.31
CA ILE A 74 -3.20 -14.77 -2.73
C ILE A 74 -4.18 -14.72 -1.55
N PRO A 75 -4.23 -15.71 -0.63
CA PRO A 75 -5.12 -15.63 0.53
C PRO A 75 -4.93 -14.37 1.38
N THR A 76 -3.67 -13.99 1.65
CA THR A 76 -3.37 -12.81 2.46
C THR A 76 -3.65 -11.49 1.74
N LEU A 77 -3.85 -11.47 0.42
CA LEU A 77 -4.34 -10.30 -0.29
C LEU A 77 -5.72 -9.85 0.25
N GLY A 78 -6.64 -10.80 0.47
CA GLY A 78 -7.96 -10.50 1.04
C GLY A 78 -7.88 -10.03 2.49
N ILE A 79 -6.98 -10.63 3.27
CA ILE A 79 -6.69 -10.20 4.66
C ILE A 79 -6.17 -8.77 4.68
N SER A 80 -5.16 -8.47 3.87
CA SER A 80 -4.54 -7.15 3.78
C SER A 80 -5.56 -6.12 3.32
N ALA A 81 -6.36 -6.47 2.31
CA ALA A 81 -7.44 -5.63 1.81
C ALA A 81 -8.42 -5.23 2.94
N LYS A 82 -8.94 -6.20 3.70
CA LYS A 82 -9.82 -5.88 4.83
C LYS A 82 -9.14 -5.08 5.95
N ALA A 83 -7.83 -5.26 6.13
CA ALA A 83 -7.08 -4.49 7.12
C ALA A 83 -6.92 -3.01 6.71
N ILE A 84 -6.84 -2.69 5.41
CA ILE A 84 -6.72 -1.30 4.92
C ILE A 84 -7.90 -0.46 5.41
N ASP A 85 -9.12 -0.95 5.20
CA ASP A 85 -10.36 -0.31 5.64
C ASP A 85 -10.33 -0.03 7.16
N ARG A 86 -10.03 -1.05 7.96
CA ARG A 86 -9.92 -0.93 9.42
C ARG A 86 -8.87 0.09 9.87
N VAL A 87 -7.70 0.08 9.24
CA VAL A 87 -6.59 0.97 9.61
C VAL A 87 -6.97 2.41 9.31
N LYS A 88 -7.59 2.67 8.15
CA LYS A 88 -8.03 4.01 7.77
C LYS A 88 -9.11 4.52 8.72
N ASP A 89 -10.10 3.70 9.03
CA ASP A 89 -11.19 4.08 9.94
C ASP A 89 -10.71 4.38 11.37
N LYS A 90 -9.78 3.55 11.89
CA LYS A 90 -9.32 3.69 13.28
C LYS A 90 -8.24 4.74 13.46
N TYR A 91 -7.29 4.83 12.53
CA TYR A 91 -6.07 5.61 12.72
C TYR A 91 -5.95 6.81 11.75
N GLY A 92 -6.64 6.79 10.62
CA GLY A 92 -6.57 7.84 9.61
C GLY A 92 -5.25 7.91 8.82
N TYR A 93 -4.31 6.98 9.02
CA TYR A 93 -3.06 6.94 8.26
C TYR A 93 -3.28 6.53 6.80
N PRO A 94 -2.51 7.09 5.85
CA PRO A 94 -2.41 6.55 4.50
C PRO A 94 -2.05 5.07 4.53
N CYS A 95 -2.85 4.24 3.87
CA CYS A 95 -2.75 2.79 3.99
C CYS A 95 -2.73 2.11 2.62
N GLY A 96 -1.91 1.07 2.49
CA GLY A 96 -1.68 0.38 1.24
C GLY A 96 -1.13 -1.02 1.44
N CYS A 97 -0.66 -1.63 0.35
CA CYS A 97 0.00 -2.92 0.42
C CYS A 97 0.89 -3.23 -0.78
N GLY A 98 1.79 -4.21 -0.59
CA GLY A 98 2.53 -4.87 -1.67
C GLY A 98 1.75 -5.96 -2.39
N ALA A 99 0.70 -5.60 -3.14
CA ALA A 99 -0.16 -6.56 -3.83
C ALA A 99 0.57 -7.51 -4.81
N HIS A 100 1.72 -7.08 -5.35
CA HIS A 100 2.54 -7.91 -6.24
C HIS A 100 3.06 -9.21 -5.60
N ASN A 101 3.12 -9.29 -4.26
CA ASN A 101 3.50 -10.52 -3.55
C ASN A 101 2.49 -11.64 -3.79
N ALA A 102 1.19 -11.32 -3.88
CA ALA A 102 0.15 -12.29 -4.25
C ALA A 102 0.40 -12.88 -5.64
N LEU A 103 0.76 -12.03 -6.61
CA LEU A 103 1.10 -12.47 -7.95
C LEU A 103 2.36 -13.35 -7.96
N ALA A 104 3.40 -12.95 -7.23
CA ALA A 104 4.65 -13.71 -7.13
C ALA A 104 4.44 -15.11 -6.52
N SER A 105 3.48 -15.25 -5.59
CA SER A 105 3.11 -16.53 -4.97
C SER A 105 2.41 -17.49 -5.93
N TRP A 106 1.78 -16.99 -7.00
CA TRP A 106 1.00 -17.80 -7.95
C TRP A 106 1.87 -18.51 -9.00
N LYS A 107 2.64 -19.51 -8.55
CA LYS A 107 3.63 -20.21 -9.39
C LYS A 107 3.08 -20.73 -10.72
N ARG A 108 1.85 -21.25 -10.72
CA ARG A 108 1.22 -21.90 -11.89
C ARG A 108 0.41 -20.96 -12.78
N LEU A 109 0.47 -19.64 -12.55
CA LEU A 109 -0.28 -18.67 -13.35
C LEU A 109 0.12 -18.73 -14.84
N LYS A 110 1.42 -18.82 -15.13
CA LYS A 110 1.93 -18.90 -16.52
C LYS A 110 1.60 -20.22 -17.21
N GLU A 111 1.59 -21.32 -16.45
CA GLU A 111 1.33 -22.66 -16.98
C GLU A 111 -0.14 -22.87 -17.31
N LYS A 112 -1.05 -22.25 -16.55
CA LYS A 112 -2.48 -22.53 -16.63
C LYS A 112 -3.28 -21.54 -17.48
N TYR A 113 -2.74 -20.35 -17.75
CA TYR A 113 -3.50 -19.24 -18.31
C TYR A 113 -2.76 -18.55 -19.47
N THR A 114 -3.55 -18.04 -20.42
CA THR A 114 -3.06 -17.27 -21.57
C THR A 114 -2.38 -15.97 -21.13
N GLU A 115 -1.55 -15.38 -21.99
CA GLU A 115 -0.87 -14.11 -21.69
C GLU A 115 -1.87 -12.96 -21.41
N ASP A 116 -3.00 -12.94 -22.11
CA ASP A 116 -4.08 -11.98 -21.88
C ASP A 116 -4.68 -12.15 -20.49
N ALA A 117 -5.01 -13.38 -20.09
CA ALA A 117 -5.53 -13.67 -18.76
C ALA A 117 -4.52 -13.32 -17.67
N GLN A 118 -3.23 -13.58 -17.89
CA GLN A 118 -2.17 -13.17 -16.98
C GLN A 118 -2.09 -11.64 -16.86
N THR A 119 -2.21 -10.92 -17.96
CA THR A 119 -2.19 -9.44 -17.98
C THR A 119 -3.37 -8.88 -17.20
N MET A 120 -4.57 -9.41 -17.42
CA MET A 120 -5.77 -9.06 -16.66
C MET A 120 -5.61 -9.31 -15.17
N VAL A 121 -5.11 -10.50 -14.77
CA VAL A 121 -4.86 -10.84 -13.37
C VAL A 121 -3.90 -9.85 -12.72
N LYS A 122 -2.81 -9.47 -13.40
CA LYS A 122 -1.87 -8.49 -12.83
C LYS A 122 -2.49 -7.10 -12.65
N GLY A 123 -3.33 -6.68 -13.61
CA GLY A 123 -4.10 -5.44 -13.50
C GLY A 123 -5.03 -5.48 -12.28
N VAL A 124 -5.84 -6.54 -12.18
CA VAL A 124 -6.82 -6.72 -11.08
C VAL A 124 -6.14 -6.81 -9.71
N ILE A 125 -5.07 -7.60 -9.56
CA ILE A 125 -4.37 -7.74 -8.26
C ILE A 125 -3.86 -6.40 -7.75
N ASN A 126 -3.31 -5.56 -8.62
CA ASN A 126 -2.79 -4.24 -8.21
C ASN A 126 -3.88 -3.17 -8.10
N ALA A 127 -4.99 -3.33 -8.81
CA ALA A 127 -6.14 -2.45 -8.77
C ALA A 127 -7.04 -2.70 -7.55
N LEU A 128 -7.13 -3.96 -7.08
CA LEU A 128 -8.00 -4.37 -5.99
C LEU A 128 -7.80 -3.56 -4.70
N PRO A 129 -6.57 -3.32 -4.20
CA PRO A 129 -6.40 -2.47 -3.02
C PRO A 129 -6.91 -1.04 -3.25
N THR A 130 -6.72 -0.48 -4.45
CA THR A 130 -7.27 0.86 -4.75
C THR A 130 -8.80 0.81 -4.71
N ALA A 131 -9.41 -0.24 -5.25
CA ALA A 131 -10.86 -0.43 -5.29
C ALA A 131 -11.50 -0.50 -3.88
N ILE A 132 -10.76 -0.87 -2.85
CA ILE A 132 -11.26 -0.90 -1.46
C ILE A 132 -10.84 0.33 -0.64
N GLY A 133 -10.23 1.33 -1.28
CA GLY A 133 -9.85 2.59 -0.64
C GLY A 133 -8.41 2.69 -0.16
N ALA A 134 -7.48 1.85 -0.64
CA ALA A 134 -6.05 2.06 -0.39
C ALA A 134 -5.54 3.39 -1.00
N ASP A 135 -4.60 4.03 -0.31
CA ASP A 135 -3.94 5.26 -0.74
C ASP A 135 -2.70 5.00 -1.61
N PHE A 136 -2.10 3.80 -1.49
CA PHE A 136 -0.97 3.40 -2.31
C PHE A 136 -0.94 1.89 -2.55
N VAL A 137 -0.27 1.48 -3.64
CA VAL A 137 -0.01 0.08 -3.97
C VAL A 137 1.43 -0.08 -4.43
N LEU A 138 2.19 -0.95 -3.77
CA LEU A 138 3.52 -1.34 -4.26
C LEU A 138 3.32 -2.43 -5.32
N PHE A 139 3.25 -2.00 -6.58
CA PHE A 139 2.83 -2.84 -7.71
C PHE A 139 3.91 -3.78 -8.27
N GLY A 140 5.10 -3.77 -7.68
CA GLY A 140 6.22 -4.62 -8.07
C GLY A 140 7.01 -4.07 -9.27
N PRO A 141 7.51 -4.92 -10.18
CA PRO A 141 8.47 -4.50 -11.21
C PRO A 141 7.95 -3.41 -12.14
N LEU A 142 8.75 -2.36 -12.33
CA LEU A 142 8.42 -1.20 -13.18
C LEU A 142 8.07 -1.58 -14.62
N LYS A 143 8.65 -2.65 -15.16
CA LYS A 143 8.33 -3.16 -16.51
C LYS A 143 6.85 -3.50 -16.71
N GLY A 144 6.14 -3.83 -15.65
CA GLY A 144 4.71 -4.14 -15.68
C GLY A 144 3.80 -2.93 -15.50
N ALA A 145 4.35 -1.75 -15.16
CA ALA A 145 3.61 -0.53 -14.87
C ALA A 145 2.49 -0.24 -15.87
N LYS A 146 2.78 -0.30 -17.18
CA LYS A 146 1.82 0.00 -18.25
C LYS A 146 0.57 -0.88 -18.21
N GLN A 147 0.66 -2.07 -17.62
CA GLN A 147 -0.45 -3.01 -17.46
C GLN A 147 -1.30 -2.69 -16.22
N TYR A 148 -0.78 -1.92 -15.25
CA TYR A 148 -1.42 -1.67 -13.96
C TYR A 148 -2.03 -0.27 -13.89
N TYR A 149 -1.32 0.75 -14.40
CA TYR A 149 -1.77 2.15 -14.36
C TYR A 149 -3.18 2.34 -14.92
N PRO A 150 -3.59 1.75 -16.07
CA PRO A 150 -4.94 1.94 -16.58
C PRO A 150 -6.03 1.43 -15.63
N ALA A 151 -5.80 0.28 -14.97
CA ALA A 151 -6.78 -0.30 -14.06
C ALA A 151 -6.95 0.55 -12.79
N VAL A 152 -5.84 1.02 -12.21
CA VAL A 152 -5.86 1.93 -11.04
C VAL A 152 -6.46 3.28 -11.41
N ALA A 153 -6.06 3.85 -12.55
CA ALA A 153 -6.56 5.14 -13.04
C ALA A 153 -8.07 5.14 -13.31
N MET A 154 -8.59 4.03 -13.84
CA MET A 154 -10.03 3.83 -14.03
C MET A 154 -10.79 3.86 -12.69
N ILE A 155 -10.30 3.14 -11.67
CA ILE A 155 -10.91 3.11 -10.33
C ILE A 155 -10.85 4.50 -9.69
N ASP A 156 -9.70 5.16 -9.74
CA ASP A 156 -9.53 6.49 -9.16
C ASP A 156 -10.45 7.51 -9.85
N ALA A 157 -10.54 7.46 -11.19
CA ALA A 157 -11.51 8.25 -11.93
C ALA A 157 -12.97 7.95 -11.53
N ALA A 158 -13.33 6.70 -11.25
CA ALA A 158 -14.65 6.37 -10.73
C ALA A 158 -14.88 6.98 -9.33
N TYR A 159 -13.91 6.86 -8.43
CA TYR A 159 -14.00 7.42 -7.08
C TYR A 159 -14.03 8.95 -7.03
N SER A 160 -13.45 9.62 -8.03
CA SER A 160 -13.58 11.07 -8.16
C SER A 160 -15.04 11.54 -8.23
N GLN A 161 -15.99 10.69 -8.61
CA GLN A 161 -17.41 11.02 -8.57
C GLN A 161 -17.93 11.22 -7.14
N LEU A 162 -17.41 10.49 -6.16
CA LEU A 162 -17.75 10.69 -4.74
C LEU A 162 -17.23 12.03 -4.22
N MET A 163 -16.09 12.51 -4.73
CA MET A 163 -15.59 13.86 -4.42
C MET A 163 -16.54 14.92 -4.98
N MET A 164 -16.99 14.74 -6.23
CA MET A 164 -17.93 15.64 -6.88
C MET A 164 -19.28 15.71 -6.16
N GLU A 165 -19.80 14.58 -5.64
CA GLU A 165 -21.00 14.53 -4.80
C GLU A 165 -20.86 15.42 -3.56
N LYS A 166 -19.67 15.40 -2.94
CA LYS A 166 -19.30 16.27 -1.81
C LYS A 166 -18.92 17.70 -2.23
N ARG A 167 -19.13 18.07 -3.49
CA ARG A 167 -18.76 19.38 -4.09
C ARG A 167 -17.25 19.69 -3.99
N ILE A 168 -16.42 18.65 -3.90
CA ILE A 168 -14.96 18.74 -3.94
C ILE A 168 -14.53 18.50 -5.38
N ARG A 169 -13.80 19.47 -5.95
CA ARG A 169 -13.28 19.36 -7.31
C ARG A 169 -11.87 18.74 -7.28
N PRO A 170 -11.64 17.59 -7.93
CA PRO A 170 -10.30 17.05 -8.06
C PRO A 170 -9.39 17.95 -8.90
N GLU A 171 -8.08 17.84 -8.68
CA GLU A 171 -7.08 18.57 -9.47
C GLU A 171 -7.11 18.17 -10.96
N ARG A 172 -6.61 19.04 -11.84
CA ARG A 172 -6.52 18.78 -13.29
C ARG A 172 -5.58 17.64 -13.66
N SER A 173 -4.67 17.29 -12.75
CA SER A 173 -3.74 16.16 -12.84
C SER A 173 -4.44 14.80 -12.60
N HIS A 174 -5.63 14.80 -11.99
CA HIS A 174 -6.34 13.57 -11.60
C HIS A 174 -6.73 12.72 -12.83
N PRO A 175 -6.67 11.38 -12.72
CA PRO A 175 -7.10 10.44 -13.77
C PRO A 175 -8.44 10.76 -14.44
N ARG A 176 -9.44 11.30 -13.73
CA ARG A 176 -10.73 11.73 -14.28
C ARG A 176 -10.61 12.57 -15.55
N PHE A 177 -9.57 13.40 -15.65
CA PHE A 177 -9.37 14.32 -16.77
C PHE A 177 -8.30 13.84 -17.78
N LYS A 178 -7.81 12.61 -17.64
CA LYS A 178 -6.65 12.09 -18.39
C LYS A 178 -6.88 10.76 -19.11
N ILE A 179 -7.92 10.00 -18.72
CA ILE A 179 -8.16 8.65 -19.25
C ILE A 179 -9.09 8.59 -20.48
N GLY A 180 -9.75 9.70 -20.83
CA GLY A 180 -10.63 9.81 -22.00
C GLY A 180 -9.99 10.54 -23.18
#